data_AF-A0A7J3Z6F0-F1
#
_entry.id   AF-A0A7J3Z6F0-F1
#
_cell.length_a   1.000
_cell.length_b   1.000
_cell.length_c   1.000
_cell.angle_alpha   90.00
_cell.angle_beta   90.00
_cell.angle_gamma   90.00
#
_symmetry.space_group_name_H-M   'P 1'
#
loop_
_entity.id
_entity.type
_entity.pdbx_description
1 polymer ?
#
loop_
_entity_poly.entity_id
_entity_poly.type
_entity_poly.pdbx_seq_one_letter_code
_entity_poly.pdbx_strand_id
1 'polypeptide(L)'
;MNFKRRRIEALTTVWSIIVSKPELKREEVVEILKSVYKSMDVEPIRGAGNPPDLYDKELSSLYVIGKWGLGIDKDLREEVFKDVFSMEMQFELMWGALRKANSKEEFCRELKEMCSKLDEGMAARFLRFAFTLYYFGFIKFEELTSILKKLYSFFDSLQDTVRRFTKFVIAYEIGLKIASGKLKTALELNMEKNVLALNIGIPKAVPSTGYIIEVSKHFFTLPSNVTKNLLKAESKKESEGDANV
;
A
#
# COMPACT_ATOMS: atom_id res chain seq x y z
N MET A 1 -8.56 -17.07 6.69
CA MET A 1 -8.63 -16.92 5.22
C MET A 1 -7.33 -16.30 4.72
N ASN A 2 -6.74 -16.80 3.63
CA ASN A 2 -5.49 -16.23 3.09
C ASN A 2 -5.81 -15.14 2.05
N PHE A 3 -5.97 -13.89 2.51
CA PHE A 3 -6.33 -12.75 1.66
C PHE A 3 -5.35 -12.53 0.51
N LYS A 4 -4.05 -12.65 0.77
CA LYS A 4 -3.00 -12.47 -0.24
C LYS A 4 -3.13 -13.48 -1.37
N ARG A 5 -3.33 -14.75 -1.03
CA ARG A 5 -3.52 -15.82 -2.03
C ARG A 5 -4.77 -15.58 -2.89
N ARG A 6 -5.91 -15.26 -2.27
CA ARG A 6 -7.16 -14.95 -3.02
C ARG A 6 -6.99 -13.77 -3.97
N ARG A 7 -6.26 -12.72 -3.54
CA ARG A 7 -5.93 -11.57 -4.41
C ARG A 7 -5.09 -11.99 -5.61
N ILE A 8 -4.06 -12.79 -5.41
CA ILE A 8 -3.23 -13.30 -6.52
C ILE A 8 -4.10 -14.11 -7.49
N GLU A 9 -4.94 -15.02 -7.00
CA GLU A 9 -5.85 -15.82 -7.83
C GLU A 9 -6.80 -14.92 -8.65
N ALA A 10 -7.37 -13.89 -8.04
CA ALA A 10 -8.22 -12.92 -8.73
C ALA A 10 -7.45 -12.13 -9.80
N LEU A 11 -6.26 -11.64 -9.49
CA LEU A 11 -5.42 -10.88 -10.42
C LEU A 11 -4.95 -11.75 -11.61
N THR A 12 -4.58 -13.01 -11.37
CA THR A 12 -4.26 -13.96 -12.44
C THR A 12 -5.48 -14.25 -13.32
N THR A 13 -6.67 -14.35 -12.73
CA THR A 13 -7.92 -14.49 -13.48
C THR A 13 -8.17 -13.28 -14.37
N VAL A 14 -7.98 -12.06 -13.86
CA VAL A 14 -8.09 -10.83 -14.66
C VAL A 14 -7.10 -10.84 -15.82
N TRP A 15 -5.84 -11.23 -15.59
CA TRP A 15 -4.85 -11.35 -16.65
C TRP A 15 -5.24 -12.36 -17.73
N SER A 16 -5.82 -13.51 -17.36
CA SER A 16 -6.30 -14.49 -18.34
C SER A 16 -7.34 -13.91 -19.30
N ILE A 17 -8.20 -13.02 -18.79
CA ILE A 17 -9.22 -12.31 -19.58
C ILE A 17 -8.57 -11.25 -20.47
N ILE A 18 -7.62 -10.47 -19.94
CA ILE A 18 -6.92 -9.40 -20.68
C ILE A 18 -6.14 -9.98 -21.85
N VAL A 19 -5.37 -11.05 -21.62
CA VAL A 19 -4.54 -11.69 -22.66
C VAL A 19 -5.40 -12.22 -23.81
N SER A 20 -6.63 -12.64 -23.52
CA SER A 20 -7.56 -13.20 -24.51
C SER A 20 -8.30 -12.15 -25.34
N LYS A 21 -8.13 -10.85 -25.05
CA LYS A 21 -8.84 -9.76 -25.72
C LYS A 21 -7.88 -8.78 -26.38
N PRO A 22 -7.99 -8.51 -27.69
CA PRO A 22 -7.22 -7.45 -28.30
C PRO A 22 -7.75 -6.07 -27.91
N GLU A 23 -6.84 -5.11 -27.71
CA GLU A 23 -7.14 -3.66 -27.61
C GLU A 23 -8.11 -3.27 -26.48
N LEU A 24 -7.61 -3.35 -25.24
CA LEU A 24 -8.36 -2.89 -24.06
C LEU A 24 -7.89 -1.50 -23.61
N LYS A 25 -8.85 -0.65 -23.26
CA LYS A 25 -8.59 0.62 -22.56
C LYS A 25 -8.54 0.41 -21.06
N ARG A 26 -7.92 1.36 -20.36
CA ARG A 26 -7.76 1.34 -18.89
C ARG A 26 -9.11 1.15 -18.18
N GLU A 27 -10.14 1.88 -18.59
CA GLU A 27 -11.47 1.85 -17.97
C GLU A 27 -12.12 0.47 -18.09
N GLU A 28 -11.91 -0.20 -19.22
CA GLU A 28 -12.43 -1.56 -19.45
C GLU A 28 -11.71 -2.57 -18.55
N VAL A 29 -10.40 -2.42 -18.37
CA VAL A 29 -9.61 -3.25 -17.45
C VAL A 29 -10.04 -3.01 -15.99
N VAL A 30 -10.35 -1.78 -15.60
CA VAL A 30 -10.90 -1.45 -14.27
C VAL A 30 -12.23 -2.17 -14.03
N GLU A 31 -13.14 -2.19 -15.01
CA GLU A 31 -14.42 -2.88 -14.85
C GLU A 31 -14.27 -4.41 -14.85
N ILE A 32 -13.34 -4.97 -15.64
CA ILE A 32 -12.99 -6.40 -15.57
C ILE A 32 -12.46 -6.74 -14.16
N LEU A 33 -11.50 -5.96 -13.66
CA LEU A 33 -10.91 -6.15 -12.34
C LEU A 33 -11.99 -6.14 -11.24
N LYS A 34 -12.87 -5.14 -11.29
CA LYS A 34 -14.00 -4.98 -10.36
C LYS A 34 -14.99 -6.14 -10.43
N SER A 35 -15.31 -6.62 -11.64
CA SER A 35 -16.21 -7.77 -11.82
C SER A 35 -15.62 -9.04 -11.21
N VAL A 36 -14.34 -9.33 -11.47
CA VAL A 36 -13.65 -10.50 -10.92
C VAL A 36 -13.52 -10.41 -9.40
N TYR A 37 -13.13 -9.25 -8.87
CA TYR A 37 -13.01 -9.06 -7.42
C TYR A 37 -14.36 -9.26 -6.72
N LYS A 38 -15.46 -8.77 -7.29
CA LYS A 38 -16.81 -9.00 -6.76
C LYS A 38 -17.23 -10.48 -6.82
N SER A 39 -17.04 -11.14 -7.96
CA SER A 39 -17.43 -12.55 -8.12
C SER A 39 -16.63 -13.48 -7.21
N MET A 40 -15.38 -13.13 -6.94
CA MET A 40 -14.49 -13.89 -6.08
C MET A 40 -14.48 -13.41 -4.62
N ASP A 41 -15.33 -12.45 -4.21
CA ASP A 41 -15.36 -11.88 -2.86
C ASP A 41 -13.96 -11.45 -2.36
N VAL A 42 -13.28 -10.66 -3.18
CA VAL A 42 -11.96 -10.09 -2.91
C VAL A 42 -12.06 -8.57 -2.82
N GLU A 43 -11.51 -7.99 -1.75
CA GLU A 43 -11.39 -6.55 -1.62
C GLU A 43 -10.07 -6.02 -2.19
N PRO A 44 -10.06 -4.87 -2.89
CA PRO A 44 -8.86 -4.11 -3.20
C PRO A 44 -8.03 -3.77 -1.97
N ILE A 45 -6.73 -3.54 -2.17
CA ILE A 45 -5.86 -3.01 -1.11
C ILE A 45 -6.40 -1.63 -0.71
N ARG A 46 -6.59 -1.33 0.57
CA ARG A 46 -6.98 0.03 1.01
C ARG A 46 -6.63 0.28 2.46
N GLY A 47 -6.52 1.56 2.79
CA GLY A 47 -6.58 2.01 4.18
C GLY A 47 -8.03 2.07 4.67
N ALA A 48 -8.29 2.87 5.70
CA ALA A 48 -9.63 2.99 6.29
C ALA A 48 -10.69 3.58 5.33
N GLY A 49 -10.28 4.39 4.35
CA GLY A 49 -11.20 5.01 3.39
C GLY A 49 -11.66 4.06 2.27
N ASN A 50 -12.79 4.40 1.63
CA ASN A 50 -13.31 3.72 0.43
C ASN A 50 -13.50 4.74 -0.71
N PRO A 51 -12.42 5.13 -1.41
CA PRO A 51 -12.51 6.18 -2.43
C PRO A 51 -13.20 5.66 -3.72
N PRO A 52 -13.80 6.56 -4.53
CA PRO A 52 -14.53 6.16 -5.74
C PRO A 52 -13.60 5.55 -6.81
N ASP A 53 -12.33 5.94 -6.85
CA ASP A 53 -11.30 5.44 -7.77
C ASP A 53 -10.53 4.23 -7.21
N LEU A 54 -11.11 3.49 -6.25
CA LEU A 54 -10.42 2.38 -5.56
C LEU A 54 -9.91 1.30 -6.54
N TYR A 55 -10.71 0.92 -7.53
CA TYR A 55 -10.33 -0.12 -8.50
C TYR A 55 -9.31 0.39 -9.53
N ASP A 56 -9.34 1.67 -9.89
CA ASP A 56 -8.27 2.30 -10.68
C ASP A 56 -6.93 2.22 -9.93
N LYS A 57 -6.95 2.52 -8.63
CA LYS A 57 -5.77 2.38 -7.75
C LYS A 57 -5.33 0.91 -7.55
N GLU A 58 -6.22 -0.05 -7.76
CA GLU A 58 -5.90 -1.49 -7.67
C GLU A 58 -5.20 -2.00 -8.94
N LEU A 59 -5.15 -1.22 -10.02
CA LEU A 59 -4.33 -1.54 -11.18
C LEU A 59 -2.84 -1.65 -10.87
N SER A 60 -2.35 -1.00 -9.81
CA SER A 60 -1.00 -1.27 -9.29
C SER A 60 -0.78 -2.73 -8.92
N SER A 61 -1.77 -3.39 -8.28
CA SER A 61 -1.68 -4.83 -7.96
C SER A 61 -1.69 -5.68 -9.22
N LEU A 62 -2.54 -5.33 -10.18
CA LEU A 62 -2.63 -6.05 -11.46
C LEU A 62 -1.32 -5.93 -12.24
N TYR A 63 -0.77 -4.72 -12.38
CA TYR A 63 0.51 -4.48 -13.02
C TYR A 63 1.64 -5.29 -12.35
N VAL A 64 1.75 -5.18 -11.02
CA VAL A 64 2.81 -5.86 -10.25
C VAL A 64 2.71 -7.37 -10.43
N ILE A 65 1.53 -7.98 -10.29
CA ILE A 65 1.37 -9.43 -10.49
C ILE A 65 1.64 -9.82 -11.94
N GLY A 66 1.19 -9.04 -12.92
CA GLY A 66 1.41 -9.33 -14.33
C GLY A 66 2.88 -9.33 -14.69
N LYS A 67 3.54 -8.19 -14.46
CA LYS A 67 4.96 -8.00 -14.83
C LYS A 67 5.90 -8.80 -13.94
N TRP A 68 5.82 -8.62 -12.62
CA TRP A 68 6.79 -9.21 -11.69
C TRP A 68 6.45 -10.63 -11.27
N GLY A 69 5.17 -10.98 -11.23
CA GLY A 69 4.71 -12.33 -10.86
C GLY A 69 4.67 -13.30 -12.03
N LEU A 70 4.08 -12.88 -13.15
CA LEU A 70 3.82 -13.74 -14.30
C LEU A 70 4.81 -13.54 -15.46
N GLY A 71 5.57 -12.44 -15.48
CA GLY A 71 6.56 -12.16 -16.54
C GLY A 71 5.94 -11.87 -17.91
N ILE A 72 4.65 -11.51 -17.95
CA ILE A 72 3.91 -11.32 -19.21
C ILE A 72 4.37 -10.09 -20.00
N ASP A 73 5.16 -9.20 -19.40
CA ASP A 73 5.75 -8.06 -20.10
C ASP A 73 6.70 -8.49 -21.23
N LYS A 74 7.16 -9.74 -21.22
CA LYS A 74 8.00 -10.33 -22.27
C LYS A 74 7.21 -10.92 -23.43
N ASP A 75 5.97 -11.34 -23.17
CA ASP A 75 5.14 -12.11 -24.11
C ASP A 75 3.95 -11.29 -24.64
N LEU A 76 3.55 -10.23 -23.95
CA LEU A 76 2.43 -9.38 -24.31
C LEU A 76 2.88 -8.23 -25.23
N ARG A 77 1.95 -7.80 -26.07
CA ARG A 77 2.06 -6.58 -26.87
C ARG A 77 2.32 -5.35 -26.00
N GLU A 78 3.34 -4.56 -26.35
CA GLU A 78 3.79 -3.39 -25.59
C GLU A 78 2.67 -2.33 -25.46
N GLU A 79 1.75 -2.29 -26.43
CA GLU A 79 0.62 -1.37 -26.49
C GLU A 79 -0.33 -1.56 -25.30
N VAL A 80 -0.57 -2.79 -24.84
CA VAL A 80 -1.44 -3.03 -23.67
C VAL A 80 -0.81 -2.42 -22.41
N PHE A 81 0.50 -2.49 -22.27
CA PHE A 81 1.19 -1.87 -21.14
C PHE A 81 1.16 -0.34 -21.21
N LYS A 82 1.36 0.23 -22.39
CA LYS A 82 1.31 1.69 -22.59
C LYS A 82 -0.10 2.24 -22.38
N ASP A 83 -1.11 1.61 -22.95
CA ASP A 83 -2.48 2.14 -22.96
C ASP A 83 -3.20 1.94 -21.62
N VAL A 84 -2.99 0.79 -20.97
CA VAL A 84 -3.66 0.47 -19.69
C VAL A 84 -2.83 0.93 -18.51
N PHE A 85 -1.51 0.71 -18.54
CA PHE A 85 -0.64 0.81 -17.36
C PHE A 85 0.40 1.93 -17.42
N SER A 86 0.18 2.97 -18.24
CA SER A 86 1.10 4.11 -18.34
C SER A 86 1.48 4.71 -16.98
N MET A 87 0.53 4.87 -16.06
CA MET A 87 0.82 5.38 -14.70
C MET A 87 1.67 4.40 -13.89
N GLU A 88 1.36 3.10 -13.91
CA GLU A 88 2.11 2.10 -13.17
C GLU A 88 3.55 1.95 -13.72
N MET A 89 3.75 2.09 -15.03
CA MET A 89 5.08 2.17 -15.64
C MET A 89 5.86 3.40 -15.13
N GLN A 90 5.19 4.56 -15.01
CA GLN A 90 5.82 5.75 -14.43
C GLN A 90 6.19 5.53 -12.95
N PHE A 91 5.34 4.89 -12.16
CA PHE A 91 5.66 4.55 -10.77
C PHE A 91 6.82 3.57 -10.65
N GLU A 92 6.96 2.63 -11.58
CA GLU A 92 8.11 1.74 -11.62
C GLU A 92 9.41 2.49 -11.95
N LEU A 93 9.36 3.44 -12.90
CA LEU A 93 10.48 4.34 -13.18
C LEU A 93 10.84 5.19 -11.96
N MET A 94 9.85 5.75 -11.26
CA MET A 94 10.04 6.49 -10.01
C MET A 94 10.69 5.61 -8.94
N TRP A 95 10.25 4.37 -8.79
CA TRP A 95 10.81 3.43 -7.83
C TRP A 95 12.29 3.15 -8.14
N GLY A 96 12.60 2.87 -9.41
CA GLY A 96 13.98 2.66 -9.87
C GLY A 96 14.88 3.89 -9.67
N ALA A 97 14.37 5.07 -9.98
CA ALA A 97 15.07 6.34 -9.80
C ALA A 97 15.35 6.63 -8.32
N LEU A 98 14.32 6.52 -7.47
CA LEU A 98 14.41 6.81 -6.04
C LEU A 98 15.35 5.83 -5.32
N ARG A 99 15.40 4.57 -5.76
CA ARG A 99 16.31 3.56 -5.22
C ARG A 99 17.78 3.97 -5.41
N LYS A 100 18.13 4.50 -6.59
CA LYS A 100 19.50 4.89 -6.95
C LYS A 100 19.89 6.28 -6.42
N ALA A 101 18.93 7.20 -6.31
CA ALA A 101 19.19 8.58 -5.93
C ALA A 101 19.63 8.75 -4.47
N ASN A 102 20.65 9.57 -4.24
CA ASN A 102 21.10 10.00 -2.91
C ASN A 102 20.61 11.41 -2.55
N SER A 103 20.14 12.19 -3.53
CA SER A 103 19.57 13.52 -3.32
C SER A 103 18.31 13.74 -4.17
N LYS A 104 17.57 14.80 -3.86
CA LYS A 104 16.41 15.24 -4.63
C LYS A 104 16.78 15.58 -6.07
N GLU A 105 17.93 16.23 -6.27
CA GLU A 105 18.43 16.67 -7.57
C GLU A 105 18.73 15.48 -8.47
N GLU A 106 19.36 14.43 -7.93
CA GLU A 106 19.62 13.19 -8.67
C GLU A 106 18.32 12.49 -9.08
N PHE A 107 17.36 12.41 -8.15
CA PHE A 107 16.04 11.84 -8.40
C PHE A 107 15.28 12.62 -9.50
N CYS A 108 15.24 13.95 -9.39
CA CYS A 108 14.59 14.79 -10.38
C CYS A 108 15.29 14.80 -11.74
N ARG A 109 16.62 14.66 -11.78
CA ARG A 109 17.37 14.57 -13.04
C ARG A 109 16.99 13.33 -13.83
N GLU A 110 16.82 12.18 -13.16
CA GLU A 110 16.38 10.94 -13.80
C GLU A 110 14.95 11.05 -14.32
N LEU A 111 14.06 11.67 -13.53
CA LEU A 111 12.63 11.75 -13.83
C LEU A 111 12.22 12.93 -14.73
N LYS A 112 13.10 13.92 -14.93
CA LYS A 112 12.87 15.12 -15.76
C LYS A 112 11.52 15.78 -15.41
N GLU A 113 10.63 15.94 -16.40
CA GLU A 113 9.31 16.56 -16.25
C GLU A 113 8.38 15.84 -15.27
N MET A 114 8.62 14.56 -14.99
CA MET A 114 7.81 13.84 -14.01
C MET A 114 8.08 14.34 -12.59
N CYS A 115 9.29 14.85 -12.31
CA CYS A 115 9.59 15.39 -10.98
C CYS A 115 8.80 16.66 -10.69
N SER A 116 8.57 17.52 -11.69
CA SER A 116 7.78 18.75 -11.51
C SER A 116 6.28 18.50 -11.38
N LYS A 117 5.79 17.36 -11.88
CA LYS A 117 4.39 16.92 -11.76
C LYS A 117 4.11 16.15 -10.47
N LEU A 118 5.12 15.89 -9.64
CA LEU A 118 4.97 15.12 -8.42
C LEU A 118 4.21 15.92 -7.35
N ASP A 119 2.90 15.70 -7.31
CA ASP A 119 1.99 16.24 -6.30
C ASP A 119 1.62 15.20 -5.23
N GLU A 120 0.76 15.59 -4.27
CA GLU A 120 0.28 14.69 -3.22
C GLU A 120 -0.46 13.46 -3.76
N GLY A 121 -1.23 13.61 -4.85
CA GLY A 121 -2.02 12.53 -5.44
C GLY A 121 -1.13 11.49 -6.12
N MET A 122 -0.16 11.95 -6.91
CA MET A 122 0.84 11.13 -7.58
C MET A 122 1.73 10.43 -6.55
N ALA A 123 2.18 11.16 -5.51
CA ALA A 123 2.96 10.57 -4.41
C ALA A 123 2.18 9.49 -3.66
N ALA A 124 0.90 9.71 -3.36
CA ALA A 124 0.06 8.70 -2.70
C ALA A 124 -0.12 7.43 -3.55
N ARG A 125 -0.33 7.58 -4.88
CA ARG A 125 -0.43 6.45 -5.82
C ARG A 125 0.91 5.71 -5.96
N PHE A 126 2.02 6.42 -6.04
CA PHE A 126 3.36 5.84 -6.06
C PHE A 126 3.68 5.06 -4.77
N LEU A 127 3.37 5.63 -3.60
CA LEU A 127 3.56 4.93 -2.32
C LEU A 127 2.72 3.66 -2.23
N ARG A 128 1.49 3.69 -2.77
CA ARG A 128 0.65 2.49 -2.91
C ARG A 128 1.29 1.45 -3.82
N PHE A 129 1.87 1.85 -4.95
CA PHE A 129 2.62 0.95 -5.83
C PHE A 129 3.80 0.31 -5.09
N ALA A 130 4.61 1.10 -4.38
CA ALA A 130 5.72 0.58 -3.57
C ALA A 130 5.26 -0.38 -2.47
N PHE A 131 4.16 -0.05 -1.77
CA PHE A 131 3.54 -0.96 -0.80
C PHE A 131 3.05 -2.25 -1.46
N THR A 132 2.54 -2.18 -2.69
CA THR A 132 2.05 -3.35 -3.42
C THR A 132 3.19 -4.32 -3.76
N LEU A 133 4.34 -3.79 -4.19
CA LEU A 133 5.56 -4.60 -4.35
C LEU A 133 5.95 -5.29 -3.03
N TYR A 134 5.92 -4.56 -1.92
CA TYR A 134 6.20 -5.11 -0.59
C TYR A 134 5.19 -6.17 -0.18
N TYR A 135 3.89 -5.87 -0.31
CA TYR A 135 2.78 -6.74 0.04
C TYR A 135 2.87 -8.09 -0.67
N PHE A 136 3.20 -8.07 -1.96
CA PHE A 136 3.38 -9.30 -2.74
C PHE A 136 4.75 -9.98 -2.53
N GLY A 137 5.72 -9.29 -1.94
CA GLY A 137 7.01 -9.86 -1.53
C GLY A 137 8.12 -9.66 -2.57
N PHE A 138 7.94 -8.73 -3.51
CA PHE A 138 8.95 -8.38 -4.51
C PHE A 138 10.04 -7.46 -3.96
N ILE A 139 9.72 -6.70 -2.91
CA ILE A 139 10.70 -5.91 -2.15
C ILE A 139 10.59 -6.22 -0.66
N LYS A 140 11.68 -5.97 0.08
CA LYS A 140 11.70 -6.14 1.54
C LYS A 140 11.17 -4.89 2.25
N PHE A 141 10.84 -5.04 3.53
CA PHE A 141 10.34 -3.93 4.34
C PHE A 141 11.35 -2.77 4.40
N GLU A 142 12.65 -3.07 4.49
CA GLU A 142 13.72 -2.06 4.53
C GLU A 142 13.71 -1.16 3.29
N GLU A 143 13.45 -1.74 2.11
CA GLU A 143 13.35 -0.98 0.85
C GLU A 143 12.12 -0.06 0.86
N LEU A 144 10.96 -0.55 1.32
CA LEU A 144 9.76 0.29 1.50
C LEU A 144 10.02 1.45 2.47
N THR A 145 10.69 1.20 3.60
CA THR A 145 11.04 2.27 4.55
C THR A 145 12.02 3.28 3.97
N SER A 146 12.97 2.84 3.13
CA SER A 146 13.89 3.72 2.42
C SER A 146 13.15 4.65 1.47
N ILE A 147 12.17 4.13 0.73
CA ILE A 147 11.31 4.93 -0.17
C ILE A 147 10.55 6.01 0.62
N LEU A 148 9.93 5.65 1.76
CA LEU A 148 9.24 6.61 2.63
C LEU A 148 10.18 7.70 3.14
N LYS A 149 11.35 7.31 3.65
CA LYS A 149 12.37 8.26 4.17
C LYS A 149 12.83 9.23 3.09
N LYS A 150 13.20 8.72 1.91
CA LYS A 150 13.69 9.54 0.80
C LYS A 150 12.64 10.54 0.33
N LEU A 151 11.40 10.10 0.11
CA LEU A 151 10.32 11.02 -0.28
C LEU A 151 10.06 12.09 0.77
N TYR A 152 10.05 11.71 2.05
CA TYR A 152 9.89 12.66 3.15
C TYR A 152 11.01 13.70 3.19
N SER A 153 12.27 13.28 2.98
CA SER A 153 13.43 14.18 3.01
C SER A 153 13.58 15.03 1.76
N PHE A 154 13.19 14.51 0.59
CA PHE A 154 13.40 15.20 -0.69
C PHE A 154 12.32 16.26 -0.95
N PHE A 155 11.13 16.11 -0.38
CA PHE A 155 9.98 16.95 -0.70
C PHE A 155 9.19 17.36 0.54
N ASP A 156 9.42 18.58 1.01
CA ASP A 156 8.68 19.16 2.13
C ASP A 156 7.17 19.20 1.88
N SER A 157 6.76 19.50 0.64
CA SER A 157 5.35 19.52 0.21
C SER A 157 4.65 18.16 0.31
N LEU A 158 5.40 17.05 0.35
CA LEU A 158 4.83 15.69 0.39
C LEU A 158 4.85 15.07 1.80
N GLN A 159 5.42 15.76 2.79
CA GLN A 159 5.62 15.20 4.13
C GLN A 159 4.32 14.69 4.75
N ASP A 160 3.21 15.42 4.62
CA ASP A 160 1.93 14.99 5.19
C ASP A 160 1.38 13.74 4.51
N THR A 161 1.51 13.65 3.19
CA THR A 161 1.15 12.44 2.43
C THR A 161 2.00 11.24 2.86
N VAL A 162 3.31 11.43 3.01
CA VAL A 162 4.20 10.37 3.49
C VAL A 162 3.90 9.98 4.94
N ARG A 163 3.59 10.93 5.83
CA ARG A 163 3.16 10.65 7.22
C ARG A 163 1.88 9.82 7.27
N ARG A 164 0.86 10.21 6.48
CA ARG A 164 -0.41 9.48 6.38
C ARG A 164 -0.20 8.06 5.86
N PHE A 165 0.63 7.90 4.83
CA PHE A 165 0.94 6.58 4.29
C PHE A 165 1.78 5.73 5.25
N THR A 166 2.69 6.35 6.00
CA THR A 166 3.47 5.65 7.04
C THR A 166 2.57 5.10 8.15
N LYS A 167 1.54 5.84 8.57
CA LYS A 167 0.51 5.32 9.50
C LYS A 167 -0.16 4.07 8.95
N PHE A 168 -0.50 4.05 7.67
CA PHE A 168 -1.06 2.89 6.99
C PHE A 168 -0.09 1.69 7.00
N VAL A 169 1.19 1.92 6.69
CA VAL A 169 2.22 0.86 6.71
C VAL A 169 2.39 0.28 8.13
N ILE A 170 2.47 1.13 9.16
CA ILE A 170 2.56 0.68 10.56
C ILE A 170 1.31 -0.11 10.95
N ALA A 171 0.12 0.35 10.54
CA ALA A 171 -1.12 -0.37 10.79
C ALA A 171 -1.12 -1.77 10.17
N TYR A 172 -0.65 -1.90 8.93
CA TYR A 172 -0.51 -3.19 8.26
C TYR A 172 0.47 -4.13 9.00
N GLU A 173 1.66 -3.65 9.37
CA GLU A 173 2.67 -4.45 10.07
C GLU A 173 2.19 -4.95 11.44
N ILE A 174 1.52 -4.08 12.20
CA ILE A 174 0.92 -4.47 13.48
C ILE A 174 -0.21 -5.48 13.25
N GLY A 175 -1.05 -5.27 12.25
CA GLY A 175 -2.09 -6.20 11.84
C GLY A 175 -1.57 -7.60 11.58
N LEU A 176 -0.44 -7.72 10.87
CA LEU A 176 0.23 -8.98 10.60
C LEU A 176 0.68 -9.68 11.90
N LYS A 177 1.22 -8.93 12.86
CA LYS A 177 1.63 -9.45 14.18
C LYS A 177 0.44 -9.90 15.03
N ILE A 178 -0.67 -9.16 15.00
CA ILE A 178 -1.92 -9.56 15.67
C ILE A 178 -2.48 -10.84 15.05
N ALA A 179 -2.58 -10.88 13.72
CA ALA A 179 -3.14 -12.01 12.98
C ALA A 179 -2.32 -13.30 13.16
N SER A 180 -1.00 -13.17 13.27
CA SER A 180 -0.09 -14.30 13.55
C SER A 180 0.01 -14.68 15.04
N GLY A 181 -0.72 -13.98 15.91
CA GLY A 181 -0.70 -14.24 17.35
C GLY A 181 0.60 -13.82 18.06
N LYS A 182 1.47 -13.04 17.39
CA LYS A 182 2.71 -12.47 17.97
C LYS A 182 2.47 -11.22 18.81
N LEU A 183 1.27 -10.65 18.74
CA LEU A 183 0.86 -9.47 19.50
C LEU A 183 -0.56 -9.69 20.04
N LYS A 184 -0.74 -9.58 21.36
CA LYS A 184 -2.02 -9.90 22.02
C LYS A 184 -2.48 -8.84 23.01
N THR A 185 -1.58 -8.01 23.51
CA THR A 185 -1.84 -7.07 24.62
C THR A 185 -1.68 -5.61 24.20
N ALA A 186 -2.30 -4.72 24.96
CA ALA A 186 -2.23 -3.27 24.71
C ALA A 186 -0.81 -2.71 24.98
N LEU A 187 -0.06 -3.32 25.90
CA LEU A 187 1.33 -2.95 26.16
C LEU A 187 2.21 -3.28 24.95
N GLU A 188 2.16 -4.53 24.46
CA GLU A 188 2.88 -4.96 23.27
C GLU A 188 2.53 -4.08 22.06
N LEU A 189 1.25 -3.77 21.86
CA LEU A 189 0.81 -2.88 20.78
C LEU A 189 1.46 -1.50 20.85
N ASN A 190 1.45 -0.90 22.04
CA ASN A 190 2.01 0.43 22.23
C ASN A 190 3.53 0.45 22.07
N MET A 191 4.23 -0.59 22.54
CA MET A 191 5.68 -0.72 22.31
C MET A 191 5.97 -0.89 20.83
N GLU A 192 5.27 -1.81 20.16
CA GLU A 192 5.52 -2.16 18.77
C GLU A 192 5.26 -0.99 17.81
N LYS A 193 4.15 -0.24 17.98
CA LYS A 193 3.88 0.92 17.12
C LYS A 193 4.93 2.01 17.25
N ASN A 194 5.48 2.20 18.45
CA ASN A 194 6.54 3.17 18.70
C ASN A 194 7.88 2.70 18.13
N VAL A 195 8.24 1.42 18.29
CA VAL A 195 9.45 0.83 17.69
C VAL A 195 9.40 0.93 16.16
N LEU A 196 8.28 0.57 15.54
CA LEU A 196 8.11 0.71 14.09
C LEU A 196 8.21 2.17 13.64
N ALA A 197 7.56 3.10 14.34
CA ALA A 197 7.63 4.52 13.99
C ALA A 197 9.06 5.07 14.10
N LEU A 198 9.82 4.66 15.13
CA LEU A 198 11.23 5.04 15.29
C LEU A 198 12.10 4.47 14.17
N ASN A 199 11.92 3.18 13.83
CA ASN A 199 12.69 2.52 12.77
C ASN A 199 12.42 3.15 11.39
N ILE A 200 11.16 3.49 11.11
CA ILE A 200 10.77 4.17 9.87
C ILE A 200 11.20 5.64 9.88
N GLY A 201 11.34 6.28 11.05
CA GLY A 201 11.96 7.60 11.18
C GLY A 201 11.12 8.77 10.65
N ILE A 202 9.79 8.61 10.53
CA ILE A 202 8.88 9.65 10.05
C ILE A 202 8.12 10.27 11.24
N PRO A 203 8.29 11.56 11.55
CA PRO A 203 7.66 12.20 12.68
C PRO A 203 6.12 12.20 12.62
N LYS A 204 5.47 12.04 13.78
CA LYS A 204 4.00 12.08 13.94
C LYS A 204 3.25 11.00 13.12
N ALA A 205 3.92 9.88 12.81
CA ALA A 205 3.35 8.78 12.03
C ALA A 205 2.81 7.61 12.87
N VAL A 206 2.71 7.74 14.20
CA VAL A 206 2.13 6.69 15.06
C VAL A 206 0.60 6.66 14.88
N PRO A 207 -0.01 5.53 14.48
CA PRO A 207 -1.47 5.40 14.37
C PRO A 207 -2.15 5.11 15.71
N SER A 208 -3.46 5.39 15.79
CA SER A 208 -4.33 4.95 16.90
C SER A 208 -4.65 3.45 16.79
N THR A 209 -5.05 2.82 17.89
CA THR A 209 -5.43 1.39 17.91
C THR A 209 -6.67 1.15 17.06
N GLY A 210 -7.65 2.05 17.13
CA GLY A 210 -8.79 2.05 16.22
C GLY A 210 -8.40 2.01 14.74
N TYR A 211 -7.49 2.90 14.31
CA TYR A 211 -7.01 2.95 12.93
C TYR A 211 -6.27 1.67 12.53
N ILE A 212 -5.40 1.14 13.41
CA ILE A 212 -4.68 -0.13 13.18
C ILE A 212 -5.67 -1.25 12.90
N ILE A 213 -6.66 -1.42 13.78
CA ILE A 213 -7.64 -2.50 13.67
C ILE A 213 -8.47 -2.35 12.39
N GLU A 214 -8.87 -1.13 12.06
CA GLU A 214 -9.69 -0.89 10.86
C GLU A 214 -8.95 -1.25 9.57
N VAL A 215 -7.72 -0.74 9.40
CA VAL A 215 -6.88 -1.08 8.23
C VAL A 215 -6.62 -2.59 8.17
N SER A 216 -6.28 -3.20 9.31
CA SER A 216 -5.85 -4.60 9.37
C SER A 216 -6.93 -5.60 8.94
N LYS A 217 -8.21 -5.29 9.13
CA LYS A 217 -9.33 -6.15 8.71
C LYS A 217 -9.36 -6.38 7.19
N HIS A 218 -8.86 -5.44 6.38
CA HIS A 218 -8.79 -5.59 4.93
C HIS A 218 -7.71 -6.58 4.48
N PHE A 219 -6.78 -6.96 5.36
CA PHE A 219 -5.65 -7.82 5.01
C PHE A 219 -5.66 -9.15 5.76
N PHE A 220 -6.30 -9.20 6.93
CA PHE A 220 -6.18 -10.33 7.84
C PHE A 220 -7.49 -10.67 8.55
N THR A 221 -7.64 -11.94 8.91
CA THR A 221 -8.66 -12.36 9.88
C THR A 221 -8.10 -12.12 11.28
N LEU A 222 -8.64 -11.13 12.00
CA LEU A 222 -8.15 -10.75 13.32
C LEU A 222 -8.93 -11.49 14.43
N PRO A 223 -8.27 -11.98 15.50
CA PRO A 223 -8.95 -12.60 16.64
C PRO A 223 -9.84 -11.60 17.39
N SER A 224 -11.15 -11.84 17.44
CA SER A 224 -12.13 -10.90 18.00
C SER A 224 -11.93 -10.61 19.50
N ASN A 225 -11.43 -11.58 20.25
CA ASN A 225 -11.09 -11.41 21.66
C ASN A 225 -9.93 -10.41 21.84
N VAL A 226 -8.87 -10.56 21.02
CA VAL A 226 -7.71 -9.67 21.05
C VAL A 226 -8.12 -8.25 20.64
N THR A 227 -8.79 -8.08 19.51
CA THR A 227 -9.18 -6.74 19.03
C THR A 227 -10.10 -6.00 19.99
N LYS A 228 -11.10 -6.68 20.58
CA LYS A 228 -11.97 -6.09 21.61
C LYS A 228 -11.18 -5.65 22.84
N ASN A 229 -10.21 -6.43 23.30
CA ASN A 229 -9.38 -6.09 24.45
C ASN A 229 -8.47 -4.89 24.16
N LEU A 230 -7.87 -4.84 22.98
CA LEU A 230 -7.03 -3.73 22.55
C LEU A 230 -7.81 -2.41 22.50
N LEU A 231 -9.01 -2.42 21.91
CA LEU A 231 -9.88 -1.23 21.84
C LEU A 231 -10.33 -0.75 23.22
N LYS A 232 -10.74 -1.67 24.11
CA LYS A 232 -11.15 -1.32 25.48
C LYS A 232 -10.03 -0.69 26.29
N ALA A 233 -8.78 -1.09 26.07
CA ALA A 233 -7.63 -0.53 26.76
C ALA A 233 -7.30 0.90 26.28
N GLU A 234 -7.55 1.21 25.02
CA GLU A 234 -7.39 2.56 24.47
C GLU A 234 -8.46 3.51 25.05
N SER A 235 -9.74 3.11 25.05
CA SER A 235 -10.83 3.94 25.57
C SER A 235 -10.68 4.28 27.06
N LYS A 236 -10.14 3.35 27.87
CA LYS A 236 -9.87 3.60 29.29
C LYS A 236 -8.79 4.66 29.51
N LYS A 237 -7.72 4.64 28.69
CA LYS A 237 -6.65 5.64 28.77
C LYS A 237 -7.12 7.03 28.38
N GLU A 238 -8.00 7.13 27.38
CA GLU A 238 -8.59 8.41 26.97
C GLU A 238 -9.46 8.99 28.11
N SER A 239 -10.30 8.17 28.75
CA SER A 239 -11.13 8.62 29.88
C SER A 239 -10.34 9.02 31.14
N GLU A 240 -9.19 8.40 31.40
CA GLU A 240 -8.32 8.75 32.54
C GLU A 240 -7.45 10.00 32.25
N GLY A 241 -7.19 10.29 30.97
CA GLY A 241 -6.50 11.51 30.53
C GLY A 241 -7.38 12.76 30.64
N ASP A 242 -8.66 12.65 30.28
CA ASP A 242 -9.62 13.77 30.35
C ASP A 242 -10.09 14.09 31.78
N ALA A 243 -9.98 13.15 32.73
CA ALA A 243 -10.32 13.36 34.13
C ALA A 243 -9.22 14.10 34.94
N ASN A 244 -8.06 14.34 34.34
CA ASN A 244 -6.89 14.99 34.96
C ASN A 244 -6.52 16.34 34.31
N VAL A 245 -7.46 16.97 33.57
CA VAL A 245 -7.32 18.32 32.99
C VAL A 245 -8.32 19.28 33.63
#